data_AF-A0A218XU89-F1
#
_entry.id   AF-A0A218XU89-F1
#
_cell.length_a   1.000
_cell.length_b   1.000
_cell.length_c   1.000
_cell.angle_alpha   90.00
_cell.angle_beta   90.00
_cell.angle_gamma   90.00
#
_symmetry.space_group_name_H-M   'P 1'
#
loop_
_entity.id
_entity.type
_entity.pdbx_description
1 polymer ?
#
loop_
_entity_poly.entity_id
_entity_poly.type
_entity_poly.pdbx_seq_one_letter_code
_entity_poly.pdbx_strand_id
1 'polypeptide(L)'
;MEGRGVKMEKKNKLAVELREQLRLYNSMTQQKEVLKPLVEGKVGMYVCGITTYDFSHLGYARPPSLSTSSIGPPLFLYLTGKTSVLVLLLHFMDDPEKPGEPIRWESPRGPGRPGWHIECSAMSNHHLSHKFDIHGGESDLSFPHHENEIAQSCAACPEARINYWMHKGLVSVNNQKMSKSDKDAITIRYDKYHPLALRHFLVSAQYRSPLNYSDLQLEVSSDAIYNIYQILKDREDALLSFKQEIESTEQPNDEAQECTSEIEAQVKGILGILGFLVLSVLPLTYERVLEELKKKALRRAELEQADLEKLIRKRALARKNKEFTKSDQIRASLMAKGIELMELGDETDWRPCPPLPPANQAAKSPSENVCSVAVHVQQQPLILP
;
A
#
# COMPACT_ATOMS: atom_id res chain seq x y z
N MET A 1 -46.14 -19.27 14.21
CA MET A 1 -45.24 -18.42 13.40
C MET A 1 -43.93 -18.07 14.11
N GLU A 2 -43.75 -18.40 15.40
CA GLU A 2 -42.56 -18.04 16.20
C GLU A 2 -41.25 -18.79 15.84
N GLY A 3 -41.32 -19.93 15.16
CA GLY A 3 -40.13 -20.73 14.81
C GLY A 3 -39.34 -20.26 13.58
N ARG A 4 -39.90 -19.36 12.75
CA ARG A 4 -39.21 -18.86 11.53
C ARG A 4 -38.37 -17.61 11.80
N GLY A 5 -38.82 -16.72 12.70
CA GLY A 5 -38.07 -15.51 13.09
C GLY A 5 -36.75 -15.84 13.77
N VAL A 6 -36.77 -16.72 14.78
CA VAL A 6 -35.57 -17.14 15.53
C VAL A 6 -34.55 -17.89 14.64
N LYS A 7 -35.02 -18.64 13.62
CA LYS A 7 -34.14 -19.33 12.66
C LYS A 7 -33.51 -18.36 11.65
N MET A 8 -34.18 -17.29 11.25
CA MET A 8 -33.61 -16.25 10.39
C MET A 8 -32.61 -15.38 11.15
N GLU A 9 -32.91 -15.04 12.40
CA GLU A 9 -32.04 -14.23 13.26
C GLU A 9 -30.73 -14.95 13.62
N LYS A 10 -30.79 -16.25 13.95
CA LYS A 10 -29.59 -17.09 14.11
C LYS A 10 -28.80 -17.28 12.82
N LYS A 11 -29.46 -17.39 11.66
CA LYS A 11 -28.78 -17.46 10.36
C LYS A 11 -28.07 -16.15 10.00
N ASN A 12 -28.69 -15.01 10.30
CA ASN A 12 -28.05 -13.70 10.11
C ASN A 12 -26.88 -13.49 11.07
N LYS A 13 -27.02 -13.88 12.34
CA LYS A 13 -25.92 -13.80 13.31
C LYS A 13 -24.75 -14.70 12.95
N LEU A 14 -25.01 -15.95 12.55
CA LEU A 14 -23.97 -16.87 12.07
C LEU A 14 -23.33 -16.39 10.76
N ALA A 15 -24.10 -15.78 9.85
CA ALA A 15 -23.59 -15.20 8.60
C ALA A 15 -22.76 -13.92 8.83
N VAL A 16 -23.10 -13.13 9.85
CA VAL A 16 -22.31 -11.97 10.31
C VAL A 16 -21.04 -12.45 11.03
N GLU A 17 -21.13 -13.40 11.96
CA GLU A 17 -19.96 -14.02 12.63
C GLU A 17 -19.02 -14.71 11.62
N LEU A 18 -19.55 -15.37 10.58
CA LEU A 18 -18.76 -15.94 9.48
C LEU A 18 -18.17 -14.88 8.54
N ARG A 19 -18.75 -13.68 8.47
CA ARG A 19 -18.20 -12.51 7.74
C ARG A 19 -17.13 -11.80 8.56
N GLU A 20 -17.20 -11.85 9.89
CA GLU A 20 -16.22 -11.26 10.82
C GLU A 20 -14.95 -12.10 11.01
N GLN A 21 -14.99 -13.38 10.65
CA GLN A 21 -13.84 -14.27 10.70
C GLN A 21 -12.86 -13.98 9.57
N LEU A 22 -11.61 -13.67 9.94
CA LEU A 22 -10.52 -13.47 8.98
C LEU A 22 -10.26 -14.76 8.19
N ARG A 23 -10.32 -14.66 6.86
CA ARG A 23 -10.02 -15.78 5.95
C ARG A 23 -8.75 -15.51 5.16
N LEU A 24 -7.82 -16.46 5.20
CA LEU A 24 -6.56 -16.43 4.48
C LEU A 24 -6.59 -17.39 3.32
N TYR A 25 -6.00 -17.02 2.19
CA TYR A 25 -5.75 -18.00 1.14
C TYR A 25 -4.49 -18.79 1.49
N ASN A 26 -4.64 -20.09 1.67
CA ASN A 26 -3.54 -21.00 2.01
C ASN A 26 -2.98 -21.63 0.73
N SER A 27 -1.71 -21.36 0.42
CA SER A 27 -1.07 -21.89 -0.78
C SER A 27 -0.96 -23.41 -0.78
N MET A 28 -0.90 -24.06 0.38
CA MET A 28 -0.83 -25.52 0.48
C MET A 28 -2.13 -26.20 0.03
N THR A 29 -3.28 -25.62 0.40
CA THR A 29 -4.60 -26.19 0.09
C THR A 29 -5.27 -25.55 -1.12
N GLN A 30 -4.72 -24.42 -1.58
CA GLN A 30 -5.24 -23.58 -2.65
C GLN A 30 -6.66 -23.04 -2.39
N GLN A 31 -7.02 -22.84 -1.12
CA GLN A 31 -8.36 -22.40 -0.72
C GLN A 31 -8.32 -21.26 0.30
N LYS A 32 -9.45 -20.55 0.43
CA LYS A 32 -9.66 -19.54 1.49
C LYS A 32 -10.16 -20.22 2.77
N GLU A 33 -9.35 -20.20 3.79
CA GLU A 33 -9.59 -20.85 5.08
C GLU A 33 -9.77 -19.82 6.19
N VAL A 34 -10.62 -20.12 7.16
CA VAL A 34 -10.71 -19.30 8.38
C VAL A 34 -9.40 -19.45 9.15
N LEU A 35 -8.80 -18.33 9.56
CA LEU A 35 -7.65 -18.33 10.45
C LEU A 35 -8.05 -18.87 11.82
N LYS A 36 -7.45 -19.98 12.22
CA LYS A 36 -7.57 -20.61 13.53
C LYS A 36 -6.19 -20.66 14.16
N PRO A 37 -5.85 -19.71 15.04
CA PRO A 37 -4.54 -19.69 15.67
C PRO A 37 -4.32 -20.93 16.56
N LEU A 38 -3.08 -21.40 16.65
CA LEU A 38 -2.68 -22.51 17.51
C LEU A 38 -2.93 -22.20 18.99
N VAL A 39 -2.77 -20.93 19.37
CA VAL A 39 -3.08 -20.41 20.70
C VAL A 39 -4.08 -19.28 20.55
N GLU A 40 -5.25 -19.42 21.17
CA GLU A 40 -6.29 -18.40 21.11
C GLU A 40 -5.75 -17.01 21.51
N GLY A 41 -6.04 -16.00 20.70
CA GLY A 41 -5.55 -14.63 20.90
C GLY A 41 -4.09 -14.38 20.53
N LYS A 42 -3.34 -15.39 20.03
CA LYS A 42 -1.94 -15.24 19.60
C LYS A 42 -1.70 -15.82 18.21
N VAL A 43 -0.98 -15.09 17.36
CA VAL A 43 -0.58 -15.57 16.03
C VAL A 43 0.94 -15.56 15.92
N GLY A 44 1.54 -16.74 15.72
CA GLY A 44 2.95 -16.91 15.41
C GLY A 44 3.20 -16.85 13.90
N MET A 45 4.02 -15.90 13.46
CA MET A 45 4.20 -15.65 12.04
C MET A 45 5.66 -15.42 11.64
N TYR A 46 6.07 -16.11 10.59
CA TYR A 46 7.38 -15.97 9.96
C TYR A 46 7.21 -15.51 8.50
N VAL A 47 8.02 -14.55 8.07
CA VAL A 47 8.04 -14.11 6.67
C VAL A 47 9.49 -14.06 6.21
N CYS A 48 9.82 -14.75 5.12
CA CYS A 48 11.17 -14.72 4.56
C CYS A 48 11.56 -13.27 4.23
N GLY A 49 12.71 -12.84 4.76
CA GLY A 49 13.23 -11.50 4.52
C GLY A 49 14.04 -11.39 3.25
N ILE A 50 14.72 -10.26 3.11
CA ILE A 50 15.57 -9.95 1.97
C ILE A 50 17.04 -10.26 2.27
N THR A 51 17.80 -10.50 1.21
CA THR A 51 19.26 -10.48 1.28
C THR A 51 19.78 -9.04 1.28
N THR A 52 20.68 -8.66 2.18
CA THR A 52 21.08 -7.26 2.46
C THR A 52 22.38 -6.81 1.79
N TYR A 53 22.74 -7.38 0.62
CA TYR A 53 23.93 -6.93 -0.11
C TYR A 53 23.75 -5.65 -0.93
N ASP A 54 22.50 -5.20 -1.13
CA ASP A 54 22.18 -3.99 -1.89
C ASP A 54 20.85 -3.37 -1.41
N PHE A 55 20.53 -2.17 -1.89
CA PHE A 55 19.28 -1.47 -1.59
C PHE A 55 18.05 -2.27 -2.02
N SER A 56 17.02 -2.24 -1.18
CA SER A 56 15.74 -2.86 -1.51
C SER A 56 15.06 -2.14 -2.67
N HIS A 57 14.53 -2.92 -3.62
CA HIS A 57 13.68 -2.42 -4.69
C HIS A 57 12.18 -2.55 -4.36
N LEU A 58 11.34 -1.90 -5.17
CA LEU A 58 9.89 -1.81 -4.99
C LEU A 58 9.22 -3.19 -4.93
N GLY A 59 9.78 -4.18 -5.63
CA GLY A 59 9.34 -5.58 -5.52
C GLY A 59 9.41 -6.16 -4.11
N TYR A 60 10.44 -5.84 -3.33
CA TYR A 60 10.51 -6.22 -1.91
C TYR A 60 9.61 -5.37 -1.03
N ALA A 61 9.47 -4.10 -1.38
CA ALA A 61 8.65 -3.14 -0.66
C ALA A 61 7.16 -3.51 -0.70
N ARG A 62 6.71 -4.18 -1.77
CA ARG A 62 5.37 -4.75 -1.81
C ARG A 62 5.27 -5.72 -0.66
N PRO A 63 4.50 -5.40 0.37
CA PRO A 63 4.40 -6.32 1.48
C PRO A 63 3.70 -7.56 0.89
N PRO A 64 4.16 -8.81 1.17
CA PRO A 64 3.14 -9.81 1.48
C PRO A 64 2.31 -9.14 2.56
N SER A 65 1.02 -9.42 2.69
CA SER A 65 0.11 -8.74 3.61
C SER A 65 0.61 -8.55 5.07
N LEU A 66 1.82 -9.00 5.42
CA LEU A 66 2.44 -9.35 6.67
C LEU A 66 3.96 -8.95 6.84
N SER A 67 4.61 -8.15 5.99
CA SER A 67 6.02 -7.69 6.23
C SER A 67 6.11 -6.31 6.94
N THR A 68 6.97 -6.17 7.96
CA THR A 68 7.11 -4.98 8.84
C THR A 68 8.15 -3.95 8.40
N SER A 69 8.66 -3.98 7.17
CA SER A 69 9.63 -2.98 6.68
C SER A 69 8.95 -1.61 6.50
N SER A 70 9.02 -0.77 7.54
CA SER A 70 8.60 0.64 7.64
C SER A 70 7.15 0.99 7.26
N ILE A 71 6.36 -0.01 6.85
CA ILE A 71 5.02 0.08 6.32
C ILE A 71 4.23 -1.07 6.96
N GLY A 72 3.79 -0.93 8.21
CA GLY A 72 3.01 -1.97 8.91
C GLY A 72 1.76 -2.32 8.08
N PRO A 73 1.60 -3.53 7.53
CA PRO A 73 0.62 -3.78 6.49
C PRO A 73 -0.79 -4.01 7.06
N PRO A 74 -1.84 -3.97 6.22
CA PRO A 74 -3.23 -4.08 6.65
C PRO A 74 -3.55 -5.30 7.49
N LEU A 75 -2.98 -6.47 7.18
CA LEU A 75 -3.26 -7.69 7.94
C LEU A 75 -2.48 -7.72 9.27
N PHE A 76 -1.25 -7.21 9.33
CA PHE A 76 -0.55 -7.05 10.61
C PHE A 76 -1.30 -6.08 11.53
N LEU A 77 -1.65 -4.90 11.02
CA LEU A 77 -2.40 -3.89 11.79
C LEU A 77 -3.80 -4.39 12.21
N TYR A 78 -4.49 -5.10 11.31
CA TYR A 78 -5.76 -5.75 11.62
C TYR A 78 -5.61 -6.82 12.71
N LEU A 79 -4.58 -7.65 12.64
CA LEU A 79 -4.32 -8.69 13.63
C LEU A 79 -3.87 -8.11 14.97
N THR A 80 -3.00 -7.09 15.00
CA THR A 80 -2.56 -6.43 16.24
C THR A 80 -3.68 -5.65 16.93
N GLY A 81 -4.69 -5.20 16.17
CA GLY A 81 -5.90 -4.58 16.73
C GLY A 81 -6.82 -5.57 17.45
N LYS A 82 -6.65 -6.89 17.25
CA LYS A 82 -7.52 -7.94 17.81
C LYS A 82 -6.78 -9.03 18.62
N THR A 83 -5.47 -9.19 18.42
CA THR A 83 -4.67 -10.32 18.92
C THR A 83 -3.21 -9.90 19.14
N SER A 84 -2.47 -10.63 19.96
CA SER A 84 -1.00 -10.46 20.05
C SER A 84 -0.33 -11.18 18.89
N VAL A 85 0.43 -10.44 18.05
CA VAL A 85 1.14 -11.00 16.89
C VAL A 85 2.64 -10.94 17.14
N LEU A 86 3.31 -12.09 17.07
CA LEU A 86 4.78 -12.13 17.01
C LEU A 86 5.20 -12.34 15.55
N VAL A 87 5.80 -11.30 14.97
CA VAL A 87 6.34 -11.33 13.60
C VAL A 87 7.85 -11.42 13.67
N LEU A 88 8.40 -12.47 13.09
CA LEU A 88 9.83 -12.60 12.90
C LEU A 88 10.16 -12.34 11.43
N LEU A 89 10.89 -11.25 11.18
CA LEU A 89 11.44 -10.89 9.88
C LEU A 89 12.95 -10.83 9.99
N LEU A 90 13.62 -11.78 9.35
CA LEU A 90 15.06 -11.91 9.41
C LEU A 90 15.66 -11.52 8.07
N HIS A 91 16.58 -10.56 8.16
CA HIS A 91 17.32 -10.04 7.02
C HIS A 91 18.63 -10.82 6.92
N PHE A 92 18.94 -11.29 5.72
CA PHE A 92 20.09 -12.16 5.49
C PHE A 92 21.25 -11.39 4.90
N MET A 93 22.41 -11.43 5.53
CA MET A 93 23.65 -11.01 4.87
C MET A 93 24.19 -12.18 4.06
N ASP A 94 23.77 -12.31 2.80
CA ASP A 94 24.58 -13.03 1.81
C ASP A 94 25.41 -11.95 1.13
N ASP A 95 26.70 -11.82 1.50
CA ASP A 95 27.63 -10.94 0.78
C ASP A 95 28.10 -11.73 -0.44
N PRO A 96 27.71 -11.34 -1.68
CA PRO A 96 28.25 -11.96 -2.88
C PRO A 96 29.75 -11.61 -2.97
N GLU A 97 30.58 -12.57 -2.56
CA GLU A 97 32.02 -12.67 -2.84
C GLU A 97 32.76 -11.33 -3.06
N LYS A 98 33.06 -10.61 -1.98
CA LYS A 98 34.24 -9.74 -2.00
C LYS A 98 35.49 -10.61 -1.88
N PRO A 99 36.54 -10.40 -2.70
CA PRO A 99 37.81 -11.09 -2.55
C PRO A 99 38.43 -10.67 -1.21
N GLY A 100 38.54 -11.59 -0.24
CA GLY A 100 39.21 -11.29 1.03
C GLY A 100 39.05 -12.34 2.13
N GLU A 101 37.86 -12.91 2.32
CA GLU A 101 37.57 -14.14 3.09
C GLU A 101 36.04 -14.22 3.31
N PRO A 102 35.34 -15.27 2.84
CA PRO A 102 33.92 -15.44 3.18
C PRO A 102 33.78 -15.70 4.67
N ILE A 103 32.79 -15.09 5.33
CA ILE A 103 32.46 -15.37 6.73
C ILE A 103 32.17 -16.87 6.86
N ARG A 104 32.93 -17.55 7.72
CA ARG A 104 32.79 -18.98 8.01
C ARG A 104 32.62 -19.19 9.51
N TRP A 105 31.82 -20.17 9.86
CA TRP A 105 31.64 -20.65 11.22
C TRP A 105 32.16 -22.07 11.34
N GLU A 106 32.77 -22.37 12.48
CA GLU A 106 33.15 -23.73 12.84
C GLU A 106 31.90 -24.62 12.96
N SER A 107 32.01 -25.85 12.47
CA SER A 107 30.95 -26.85 12.58
C SER A 107 31.55 -28.25 12.74
N PRO A 108 30.76 -29.25 13.20
CA PRO A 108 31.23 -30.64 13.27
C PRO A 108 31.69 -31.24 11.93
N ARG A 109 31.38 -30.61 10.79
CA ARG A 109 31.80 -31.02 9.43
C ARG A 109 32.90 -30.12 8.85
N GLY A 110 33.49 -29.27 9.68
CA GLY A 110 34.49 -28.28 9.30
C GLY A 110 33.91 -26.87 9.07
N PRO A 111 34.78 -25.89 8.79
CA PRO A 111 34.38 -24.49 8.63
C PRO A 111 33.48 -24.29 7.39
N GLY A 112 32.37 -23.59 7.56
CA GLY A 112 31.42 -23.36 6.46
C GLY A 112 30.42 -22.23 6.75
N ARG A 113 29.40 -22.12 5.90
CA ARG A 113 28.27 -21.22 6.08
C ARG A 113 26.96 -21.98 5.90
N PRO A 114 25.87 -21.55 6.57
CA PRO A 114 24.57 -22.14 6.30
C PRO A 114 24.16 -21.90 4.84
N GLY A 115 23.32 -22.79 4.32
CA GLY A 115 22.65 -22.59 3.04
C GLY A 115 21.35 -21.82 3.24
N TRP A 116 20.95 -21.05 2.23
CA TRP A 116 19.78 -20.17 2.28
C TRP A 116 18.50 -20.80 2.88
N HIS A 117 18.19 -22.06 2.55
CA HIS A 117 17.00 -22.76 3.06
C HIS A 117 17.08 -23.12 4.55
N ILE A 118 18.25 -23.57 5.03
CA ILE A 118 18.38 -24.08 6.41
C ILE A 118 18.30 -22.96 7.44
N GLU A 119 18.61 -21.73 7.04
CA GLU A 119 18.52 -20.55 7.90
C GLU A 119 17.07 -20.27 8.30
N CYS A 120 16.16 -20.19 7.33
CA CYS A 120 14.74 -19.96 7.61
C CYS A 120 14.14 -21.09 8.45
N SER A 121 14.45 -22.35 8.13
CA SER A 121 14.03 -23.51 8.94
C SER A 121 14.54 -23.41 10.38
N ALA A 122 15.83 -23.18 10.59
CA ALA A 122 16.43 -23.16 11.93
C ALA A 122 15.88 -22.00 12.78
N MET A 123 15.79 -20.80 12.20
CA MET A 123 15.38 -19.60 12.94
C MET A 123 13.89 -19.57 13.24
N SER A 124 13.03 -19.92 12.26
CA SER A 124 11.59 -20.01 12.51
C SER A 124 11.30 -21.03 13.61
N ASN A 125 11.95 -22.20 13.58
CA ASN A 125 11.82 -23.22 14.62
C ASN A 125 12.33 -22.75 15.99
N HIS A 126 13.44 -22.00 16.05
CA HIS A 126 13.97 -21.49 17.31
C HIS A 126 13.03 -20.47 17.97
N HIS A 127 12.45 -19.56 17.18
CA HIS A 127 11.67 -18.44 17.71
C HIS A 127 10.17 -18.73 17.83
N LEU A 128 9.60 -19.59 16.98
CA LEU A 128 8.17 -19.89 16.93
C LEU A 128 7.84 -21.35 17.22
N SER A 129 8.84 -22.20 17.48
CA SER A 129 8.76 -23.66 17.54
C SER A 129 8.58 -24.33 16.17
N HIS A 130 8.65 -25.66 16.14
CA HIS A 130 8.34 -26.47 14.95
C HIS A 130 6.86 -26.39 14.50
N LYS A 131 5.99 -25.77 15.30
CA LYS A 131 4.56 -25.62 15.00
C LYS A 131 4.15 -24.15 15.16
N PHE A 132 3.80 -23.48 14.07
CA PHE A 132 3.34 -22.09 14.09
C PHE A 132 2.25 -21.82 13.05
N ASP A 133 1.66 -20.63 13.10
CA ASP A 133 0.43 -20.33 12.37
C ASP A 133 0.68 -20.02 10.90
N ILE A 134 1.47 -18.98 10.62
CA ILE A 134 1.56 -18.39 9.28
C ILE A 134 3.01 -18.32 8.82
N HIS A 135 3.30 -18.86 7.64
CA HIS A 135 4.57 -18.66 6.93
C HIS A 135 4.31 -17.89 5.63
N GLY A 136 5.02 -16.78 5.43
CA GLY A 136 4.84 -15.89 4.29
C GLY A 136 6.09 -15.70 3.43
N GLY A 137 5.88 -15.40 2.15
CA GLY A 137 6.96 -15.03 1.23
C GLY A 137 6.45 -14.50 -0.10
N GLU A 138 7.37 -14.23 -1.02
CA GLU A 138 7.03 -13.99 -2.42
C GLU A 138 6.67 -15.29 -3.14
N SER A 139 5.86 -15.24 -4.19
CA SER A 139 5.41 -16.45 -4.91
C SER A 139 6.54 -17.30 -5.47
N ASP A 140 7.68 -16.71 -5.78
CA ASP A 140 8.88 -17.44 -6.22
C ASP A 140 9.59 -18.19 -5.09
N LEU A 141 9.34 -17.85 -3.83
CA LEU A 141 9.85 -18.60 -2.68
C LEU A 141 9.07 -19.90 -2.44
N SER A 142 7.88 -20.06 -3.02
CA SER A 142 7.12 -21.31 -2.88
C SER A 142 7.94 -22.52 -3.31
N PHE A 143 8.70 -22.39 -4.40
CA PHE A 143 9.62 -23.40 -4.88
C PHE A 143 10.92 -22.76 -5.44
N PRO A 144 12.11 -23.24 -5.05
CA PRO A 144 12.35 -24.39 -4.17
C PRO A 144 12.40 -24.03 -2.68
N HIS A 145 12.35 -22.75 -2.31
CA HIS A 145 12.76 -22.30 -0.98
C HIS A 145 11.89 -22.86 0.14
N HIS A 146 10.59 -22.57 0.15
CA HIS A 146 9.65 -23.06 1.15
C HIS A 146 9.44 -24.57 1.10
N GLU A 147 9.47 -25.19 -0.09
CA GLU A 147 9.42 -26.64 -0.24
C GLU A 147 10.59 -27.32 0.50
N ASN A 148 11.80 -26.76 0.36
CA ASN A 148 12.98 -27.24 1.08
C ASN A 148 12.89 -26.98 2.60
N GLU A 149 12.28 -25.87 3.02
CA GLU A 149 12.06 -25.59 4.45
C GLU A 149 11.10 -26.59 5.10
N ILE A 150 10.03 -26.96 4.39
CA ILE A 150 9.10 -28.01 4.80
C ILE A 150 9.87 -29.32 4.97
N ALA A 151 10.64 -29.72 3.94
CA ALA A 151 11.40 -30.96 3.96
C ALA A 151 12.40 -31.01 5.14
N GLN A 152 13.15 -29.93 5.37
CA GLN A 152 14.10 -29.83 6.48
C GLN A 152 13.43 -29.87 7.85
N SER A 153 12.33 -29.13 8.02
CA SER A 153 11.62 -29.06 9.30
C SER A 153 10.92 -30.37 9.65
N CYS A 154 10.27 -31.02 8.67
CA CYS A 154 9.64 -32.33 8.87
C CYS A 154 10.66 -33.45 9.11
N ALA A 155 11.84 -33.40 8.47
CA ALA A 155 12.91 -34.36 8.72
C ALA A 155 13.51 -34.21 10.13
N ALA A 156 13.62 -32.98 10.63
CA ALA A 156 14.12 -32.70 11.98
C ALA A 156 13.09 -33.00 13.08
N CYS A 157 11.81 -32.73 12.81
CA CYS A 157 10.69 -32.98 13.73
C CYS A 157 9.49 -33.52 12.94
N PRO A 158 9.09 -34.79 13.10
CA PRO A 158 7.98 -35.40 12.35
C PRO A 158 6.63 -34.69 12.54
N GLU A 159 6.51 -33.91 13.61
CA GLU A 159 5.29 -33.18 13.97
C GLU A 159 5.34 -31.72 13.51
N ALA A 160 6.41 -31.30 12.84
CA ALA A 160 6.54 -29.93 12.34
C ALA A 160 5.36 -29.59 11.44
N ARG A 161 4.73 -28.44 11.70
CA ARG A 161 3.52 -28.04 10.99
C ARG A 161 3.34 -26.53 10.98
N ILE A 162 3.20 -26.00 9.78
CA ILE A 162 2.79 -24.63 9.53
C ILE A 162 1.35 -24.68 9.01
N ASN A 163 0.42 -23.97 9.66
CA ASN A 163 -0.99 -24.08 9.32
C ASN A 163 -1.34 -23.36 8.01
N TYR A 164 -0.76 -22.18 7.77
CA TYR A 164 -1.11 -21.31 6.63
C TYR A 164 0.14 -20.82 5.90
N TRP A 165 0.19 -21.08 4.59
CA TRP A 165 1.24 -20.55 3.72
C TRP A 165 0.71 -19.43 2.85
N MET A 166 1.34 -18.25 2.91
CA MET A 166 0.87 -17.05 2.22
C MET A 166 1.92 -16.50 1.27
N HIS A 167 1.60 -16.50 -0.02
CA HIS A 167 2.51 -16.01 -1.06
C HIS A 167 1.94 -14.78 -1.76
N LYS A 168 2.73 -13.69 -1.84
CA LYS A 168 2.36 -12.50 -2.61
C LYS A 168 2.69 -12.65 -4.10
N GLY A 169 1.94 -11.94 -4.93
CA GLY A 169 2.21 -11.84 -6.36
C GLY A 169 3.45 -10.99 -6.63
N LEU A 170 4.14 -11.33 -7.71
CA LEU A 170 5.34 -10.64 -8.18
C LEU A 170 5.07 -9.16 -8.49
N VAL A 171 6.11 -8.34 -8.35
CA VAL A 171 6.13 -6.99 -8.90
C VAL A 171 6.97 -6.98 -10.17
N SER A 172 6.43 -6.40 -11.23
CA SER A 172 7.09 -6.25 -12.53
C SER A 172 7.27 -4.77 -12.87
N VAL A 173 8.25 -4.47 -13.72
CA VAL A 173 8.46 -3.16 -14.36
C VAL A 173 8.30 -3.38 -15.84
N ASN A 174 7.44 -2.61 -16.51
CA ASN A 174 7.25 -2.71 -17.96
C ASN A 174 6.99 -4.16 -18.45
N ASN A 175 6.20 -4.92 -17.68
CA ASN A 175 5.90 -6.35 -17.91
C ASN A 175 7.09 -7.32 -17.79
N GLN A 176 8.23 -6.88 -17.27
CA GLN A 176 9.37 -7.76 -16.91
C GLN A 176 9.48 -7.90 -15.40
N LYS A 177 9.84 -9.09 -14.89
CA LYS A 177 10.02 -9.33 -13.46
C LYS A 177 11.12 -8.38 -12.95
N MET A 178 10.86 -7.67 -11.86
CA MET A 178 11.90 -6.88 -11.21
C MET A 178 12.86 -7.80 -10.46
N SER A 179 14.13 -7.82 -10.84
CA SER A 179 15.22 -8.48 -10.11
C SER A 179 16.30 -7.49 -9.72
N LYS A 180 17.08 -7.81 -8.68
CA LYS A 180 18.22 -6.98 -8.25
C LYS A 180 19.29 -6.79 -9.34
N SER A 181 19.40 -7.72 -10.28
CA SER A 181 20.31 -7.63 -11.43
C SER A 181 19.83 -6.70 -12.55
N ASP A 182 18.58 -6.25 -12.50
CA ASP A 182 18.02 -5.37 -13.53
C ASP A 182 18.41 -3.92 -13.27
N LYS A 183 18.99 -3.27 -14.30
CA LYS A 183 19.32 -1.84 -14.28
C LYS A 183 18.08 -0.94 -14.10
N ASP A 184 16.89 -1.50 -14.33
CA ASP A 184 15.59 -0.81 -14.22
C ASP A 184 14.93 -1.02 -12.85
N ALA A 185 15.60 -1.67 -11.89
CA ALA A 185 15.07 -1.87 -10.55
C ALA A 185 14.90 -0.54 -9.80
N ILE A 186 13.66 -0.23 -9.42
CA ILE A 186 13.33 1.00 -8.69
C ILE A 186 13.52 0.77 -7.20
N THR A 187 14.45 1.49 -6.60
CA THR A 187 14.73 1.39 -5.16
C THR A 187 13.61 2.02 -4.32
N ILE A 188 13.44 1.57 -3.08
CA ILE A 188 12.47 2.17 -2.15
C ILE A 188 12.83 3.60 -1.73
N ARG A 189 14.09 4.01 -1.93
CA ARG A 189 14.57 5.38 -1.71
C ARG A 189 14.16 6.32 -2.85
N TYR A 190 13.04 6.01 -3.50
CA TYR A 190 12.60 6.70 -4.69
C TYR A 190 12.19 8.14 -4.37
N ASP A 191 13.09 9.08 -4.61
CA ASP A 191 12.87 10.49 -4.26
C ASP A 191 11.82 11.17 -5.15
N LYS A 192 11.40 10.56 -6.26
CA LYS A 192 10.41 11.17 -7.17
C LYS A 192 9.00 11.25 -6.59
N TYR A 193 8.62 10.35 -5.69
CA TYR A 193 7.27 10.29 -5.12
C TYR A 193 7.29 10.33 -3.59
N HIS A 194 6.18 10.74 -3.01
CA HIS A 194 5.99 10.68 -1.57
C HIS A 194 5.85 9.21 -1.11
N PRO A 195 6.43 8.81 0.04
CA PRO A 195 6.33 7.43 0.54
C PRO A 195 4.89 6.91 0.67
N LEU A 196 3.93 7.78 1.00
CA LEU A 196 2.51 7.40 1.06
C LEU A 196 1.93 7.04 -0.31
N ALA A 197 2.37 7.71 -1.39
CA ALA A 197 1.94 7.38 -2.76
C ALA A 197 2.51 6.03 -3.20
N LEU A 198 3.79 5.75 -2.86
CA LEU A 198 4.40 4.43 -3.07
C LEU A 198 3.62 3.35 -2.32
N ARG A 199 3.29 3.61 -1.05
CA ARG A 199 2.51 2.69 -0.22
C ARG A 199 1.11 2.44 -0.80
N HIS A 200 0.41 3.48 -1.25
CA HIS A 200 -0.88 3.37 -1.94
C HIS A 200 -0.79 2.48 -3.16
N PHE A 201 0.21 2.71 -4.03
CA PHE A 201 0.44 1.87 -5.19
C PHE A 201 0.60 0.40 -4.82
N LEU A 202 1.40 0.09 -3.79
CA LEU A 202 1.67 -1.28 -3.36
C LEU A 202 0.44 -2.03 -2.81
N VAL A 203 -0.52 -1.30 -2.21
CA VAL A 203 -1.77 -1.86 -1.67
C VAL A 203 -2.98 -1.70 -2.60
N SER A 204 -2.81 -1.02 -3.74
CA SER A 204 -3.88 -0.76 -4.71
C SER A 204 -4.41 -2.02 -5.41
N ALA A 205 -3.61 -3.10 -5.41
CA ALA A 205 -3.97 -4.38 -5.98
C ALA A 205 -3.95 -5.47 -4.90
N GLN A 206 -4.85 -6.44 -5.04
CA GLN A 206 -4.89 -7.60 -4.15
C GLN A 206 -3.50 -8.27 -4.07
N TYR A 207 -3.05 -8.62 -2.85
CA TYR A 207 -1.65 -8.99 -2.58
C TYR A 207 -1.13 -10.17 -3.41
N ARG A 208 -2.01 -11.08 -3.83
CA ARG A 208 -1.68 -12.26 -4.67
C ARG A 208 -1.61 -11.94 -6.16
N SER A 209 -2.27 -10.88 -6.60
CA SER A 209 -2.27 -10.48 -8.00
C SER A 209 -0.91 -9.90 -8.37
N PRO A 210 -0.38 -10.15 -9.57
CA PRO A 210 0.82 -9.44 -10.02
C PRO A 210 0.57 -7.94 -10.02
N LEU A 211 1.58 -7.15 -9.68
CA LEU A 211 1.53 -5.70 -9.74
C LEU A 211 2.58 -5.23 -10.75
N ASN A 212 2.12 -4.62 -11.84
CA ASN A 212 3.02 -3.99 -12.80
C ASN A 212 3.24 -2.55 -12.37
N TYR A 213 4.49 -2.12 -12.40
CA TYR A 213 4.91 -0.74 -12.18
C TYR A 213 4.83 0.05 -13.49
N SER A 214 4.31 1.26 -13.38
CA SER A 214 4.49 2.33 -14.37
C SER A 214 4.45 3.69 -13.66
N ASP A 215 5.09 4.69 -14.25
CA ASP A 215 5.03 6.07 -13.73
C ASP A 215 3.59 6.56 -13.62
N LEU A 216 2.73 6.22 -14.59
CA LEU A 216 1.31 6.59 -14.57
C LEU A 216 0.57 6.05 -13.34
N GLN A 217 0.83 4.80 -12.93
CA GLN A 217 0.18 4.23 -11.74
C GLN A 217 0.66 4.89 -10.44
N LEU A 218 1.91 5.35 -10.40
CA LEU A 218 2.40 6.16 -9.28
C LEU A 218 1.80 7.57 -9.27
N GLU A 219 1.59 8.19 -10.42
CA GLU A 219 0.88 9.48 -10.49
C GLU A 219 -0.58 9.34 -10.02
N VAL A 220 -1.29 8.29 -10.45
CA VAL A 220 -2.65 7.97 -9.95
C VAL A 220 -2.64 7.76 -8.44
N SER A 221 -1.63 7.07 -7.92
CA SER A 221 -1.51 6.86 -6.47
C SER A 221 -1.16 8.14 -5.71
N SER A 222 -0.36 9.03 -6.31
CA SER A 222 -0.03 10.34 -5.73
C SER A 222 -1.26 11.24 -5.67
N ASP A 223 -2.06 11.26 -6.73
CA ASP A 223 -3.33 12.01 -6.79
C ASP A 223 -4.34 11.46 -5.77
N ALA A 224 -4.50 10.14 -5.68
CA ALA A 224 -5.39 9.52 -4.70
C ALA A 224 -5.03 9.90 -3.26
N ILE A 225 -3.74 9.85 -2.90
CA ILE A 225 -3.28 10.28 -1.57
C ILE A 225 -3.48 11.78 -1.36
N TYR A 226 -3.19 12.61 -2.36
CA TYR A 226 -3.44 14.04 -2.27
C TYR A 226 -4.91 14.32 -1.93
N ASN A 227 -5.85 13.69 -2.66
CA ASN A 227 -7.29 13.89 -2.45
C ASN A 227 -7.75 13.44 -1.06
N ILE A 228 -7.26 12.30 -0.56
CA ILE A 228 -7.57 11.83 0.79
C ILE A 228 -7.14 12.86 1.83
N TYR A 229 -5.92 13.38 1.72
CA TYR A 229 -5.38 14.34 2.67
C TYR A 229 -6.02 15.72 2.53
N GLN A 230 -6.40 16.13 1.32
CA GLN A 230 -7.12 17.37 1.05
C GLN A 230 -8.49 17.34 1.72
N ILE A 231 -9.25 16.24 1.57
CA ILE A 231 -10.55 16.06 2.24
C ILE A 231 -10.42 16.17 3.76
N LEU A 232 -9.38 15.57 4.34
CA LEU A 232 -9.13 15.64 5.78
C LEU A 232 -8.78 17.06 6.23
N LYS A 233 -8.00 17.79 5.44
CA LYS A 233 -7.63 19.19 5.70
C LYS A 233 -8.83 20.13 5.57
N ASP A 234 -9.58 20.04 4.48
CA ASP A 234 -10.77 20.85 4.24
C ASP A 234 -11.80 20.68 5.36
N ARG A 235 -11.95 19.44 5.88
CA ARG A 235 -12.79 19.17 7.04
C ARG A 235 -12.25 19.82 8.31
N GLU A 236 -10.95 19.72 8.57
CA GLU A 236 -10.31 20.35 9.74
C GLU A 236 -10.53 21.86 9.72
N ASP A 237 -10.36 22.49 8.57
CA ASP A 237 -10.55 23.93 8.39
C ASP A 237 -12.03 24.33 8.54
N ALA A 238 -12.96 23.58 7.92
CA ALA A 238 -14.40 23.83 8.06
C ALA A 238 -14.89 23.71 9.50
N LEU A 239 -14.41 22.71 10.26
CA LEU A 239 -14.73 22.57 11.69
C LEU A 239 -14.16 23.70 12.52
N LEU A 240 -12.99 24.23 12.16
CA LEU A 240 -12.38 25.37 12.85
C LEU A 240 -13.23 26.63 12.64
N SER A 241 -13.65 26.89 11.39
CA SER A 241 -14.54 28.00 11.04
C SER A 241 -15.89 27.89 11.76
N PHE A 242 -16.49 26.70 11.79
CA PHE A 242 -17.77 26.46 12.46
C PHE A 242 -17.68 26.68 13.98
N LYS A 243 -16.59 26.27 14.63
CA LYS A 243 -16.36 26.55 16.06
C LYS A 243 -16.25 28.05 16.34
N GLN A 244 -15.56 28.79 15.47
CA GLN A 244 -15.42 30.25 15.56
C GLN A 244 -16.77 30.97 15.36
N GLU A 245 -17.64 30.46 14.48
CA GLU A 245 -19.00 30.99 14.27
C GLU A 245 -19.97 30.66 15.42
N ILE A 246 -19.88 29.48 16.03
CA ILE A 246 -20.70 29.11 17.20
C ILE A 246 -20.35 29.94 18.44
N GLU A 247 -19.09 30.32 18.64
CA GLU A 247 -18.73 31.28 19.69
C GLU A 247 -19.44 32.64 19.54
N SER A 248 -20.05 32.90 18.37
CA SER A 248 -20.84 34.10 18.08
C SER A 248 -22.37 33.90 18.00
N THR A 249 -22.88 32.66 18.01
CA THR A 249 -24.33 32.36 17.94
C THR A 249 -24.72 31.13 18.78
N GLU A 250 -25.66 31.30 19.71
CA GLU A 250 -26.19 30.22 20.55
C GLU A 250 -27.07 29.27 19.72
N GLN A 251 -26.48 28.23 19.12
CA GLN A 251 -26.88 26.82 19.18
C GLN A 251 -26.17 25.99 18.09
N PRO A 252 -25.37 24.97 18.45
CA PRO A 252 -24.82 23.99 17.50
C PRO A 252 -25.94 23.08 16.95
N ASN A 253 -25.88 22.76 15.66
CA ASN A 253 -26.68 21.67 15.11
C ASN A 253 -25.95 20.33 15.36
N ASP A 254 -26.24 19.70 16.50
CA ASP A 254 -25.55 18.51 17.01
C ASP A 254 -25.50 17.34 15.99
N GLU A 255 -26.53 17.19 15.14
CA GLU A 255 -26.63 16.10 14.15
C GLU A 255 -25.57 16.17 13.04
N ALA A 256 -25.20 17.37 12.59
CA ALA A 256 -24.20 17.55 11.53
C ALA A 256 -22.78 17.28 12.05
N GLN A 257 -22.53 17.63 13.31
CA GLN A 257 -21.24 17.42 13.97
C GLN A 257 -21.02 15.93 14.31
N GLU A 258 -22.08 15.20 14.64
CA GLU A 258 -22.04 13.76 14.90
C GLU A 258 -21.77 12.97 13.60
N CYS A 259 -22.50 13.25 12.52
CA CYS A 259 -22.31 12.59 11.21
C CYS A 259 -20.90 12.79 10.63
N THR A 260 -20.36 14.02 10.74
CA THR A 260 -18.99 14.32 10.27
C THR A 260 -17.89 13.69 11.14
N SER A 261 -18.19 13.41 12.41
CA SER A 261 -17.26 12.72 13.33
C SER A 261 -17.22 11.21 13.07
N GLU A 262 -18.36 10.59 12.73
CA GLU A 262 -18.43 9.17 12.41
C GLU A 262 -17.68 8.84 11.11
N ILE A 263 -17.86 9.65 10.05
CA ILE A 263 -17.13 9.48 8.79
C ILE A 263 -15.62 9.65 9.01
N GLU A 264 -15.19 10.62 9.81
CA GLU A 264 -13.77 10.79 10.15
C GLU A 264 -13.23 9.57 10.89
N ALA A 265 -13.96 9.04 11.88
CA ALA A 265 -13.54 7.86 12.61
C ALA A 265 -13.39 6.65 11.67
N GLN A 266 -14.29 6.49 10.71
CA GLN A 266 -14.20 5.44 9.69
C GLN A 266 -13.01 5.66 8.75
N VAL A 267 -12.82 6.87 8.22
CA VAL A 267 -11.69 7.21 7.34
C VAL A 267 -10.36 7.03 8.07
N LYS A 268 -10.23 7.55 9.29
CA LYS A 268 -9.05 7.34 10.14
C LYS A 268 -8.87 5.87 10.51
N GLY A 269 -9.95 5.11 10.72
CA GLY A 269 -9.88 3.67 10.92
C GLY A 269 -9.28 2.95 9.72
N ILE A 270 -9.76 3.26 8.52
CA ILE A 270 -9.25 2.69 7.25
C ILE A 270 -7.80 3.12 7.01
N LEU A 271 -7.49 4.41 7.14
CA LEU A 271 -6.11 4.91 7.01
C LEU A 271 -5.20 4.32 8.09
N GLY A 272 -5.72 4.08 9.29
CA GLY A 272 -5.08 3.34 10.38
C GLY A 272 -4.68 1.96 9.93
N ILE A 273 -5.64 1.15 9.48
CA ILE A 273 -5.41 -0.21 8.99
C ILE A 273 -4.45 -0.22 7.81
N LEU A 274 -4.62 0.71 6.87
CA LEU A 274 -3.74 0.79 5.70
C LEU A 274 -2.37 1.40 6.04
N GLY A 275 -2.17 1.87 7.27
CA GLY A 275 -1.00 2.59 7.80
C GLY A 275 -0.66 3.88 7.04
N PHE A 276 -1.69 4.53 6.50
CA PHE A 276 -1.66 5.91 6.03
C PHE A 276 -1.95 6.91 7.16
N LEU A 277 -2.28 6.44 8.37
CA LEU A 277 -2.53 7.31 9.50
C LEU A 277 -1.20 7.90 10.00
N VAL A 278 -1.09 9.21 9.92
CA VAL A 278 0.04 9.94 10.49
C VAL A 278 -0.20 10.13 11.98
N LEU A 279 -0.10 9.06 12.74
CA LEU A 279 -0.14 9.13 14.20
C LEU A 279 1.06 8.38 14.73
N SER A 280 1.97 9.15 15.37
CA SER A 280 2.84 8.75 16.50
C SER A 280 4.36 8.81 16.38
N VAL A 281 4.99 9.46 15.37
CA VAL A 281 6.47 9.65 15.43
C VAL A 281 7.01 11.06 15.11
N LEU A 282 6.28 11.96 14.45
CA LEU A 282 6.66 13.38 14.26
C LEU A 282 5.38 14.17 13.88
N PRO A 283 5.27 15.49 14.12
CA PRO A 283 4.10 16.28 13.75
C PRO A 283 4.08 16.46 12.23
N LEU A 284 3.48 15.50 11.54
CA LEU A 284 3.14 15.61 10.13
C LEU A 284 1.65 15.97 10.10
N THR A 285 1.35 17.25 9.92
CA THR A 285 -0.01 17.74 9.68
C THR A 285 -0.46 17.34 8.28
N TYR A 286 -1.77 17.35 8.01
CA TYR A 286 -2.28 17.10 6.65
C TYR A 286 -1.68 18.08 5.64
N GLU A 287 -1.56 19.35 6.05
CA GLU A 287 -0.90 20.42 5.30
C GLU A 287 0.52 20.06 4.88
N ARG A 288 1.36 19.58 5.81
CA ARG A 288 2.74 19.18 5.48
C ARG A 288 2.80 18.03 4.47
N VAL A 289 1.86 17.09 4.53
CA VAL A 289 1.79 16.00 3.55
C VAL A 289 1.39 16.53 2.17
N LEU A 290 0.42 17.45 2.11
CA LEU A 290 -0.01 18.10 0.87
C LEU A 290 1.13 18.92 0.26
N GLU A 291 1.89 19.68 1.07
CA GLU A 291 3.06 20.44 0.64
C GLU A 291 4.16 19.54 0.05
N GLU A 292 4.49 18.43 0.72
CA GLU A 292 5.49 17.50 0.20
C GLU A 292 5.01 16.81 -1.09
N LEU A 293 3.73 16.47 -1.21
CA LEU A 293 3.15 15.95 -2.45
C LEU A 293 3.25 16.97 -3.59
N LYS A 294 2.88 18.24 -3.34
CA LYS A 294 3.05 19.35 -4.28
C LYS A 294 4.51 19.52 -4.70
N LYS A 295 5.45 19.57 -3.75
CA LYS A 295 6.90 19.69 -4.02
C LYS A 295 7.43 18.53 -4.88
N LYS A 296 6.96 17.31 -4.65
CA LYS A 296 7.33 16.14 -5.47
C LYS A 296 6.75 16.26 -6.88
N ALA A 297 5.50 16.73 -7.03
CA ALA A 297 4.88 16.96 -8.33
C ALA A 297 5.61 18.04 -9.14
N LEU A 298 6.01 19.15 -8.52
CA LEU A 298 6.83 20.19 -9.15
C LEU A 298 8.15 19.64 -9.70
N ARG A 299 8.85 18.82 -8.90
CA ARG A 299 10.08 18.16 -9.33
C ARG A 299 9.85 17.25 -10.54
N ARG A 300 8.76 16.49 -10.58
CA ARG A 300 8.40 15.65 -11.74
C ARG A 300 8.00 16.46 -12.97
N ALA A 301 7.37 17.62 -12.76
CA ALA A 301 6.99 18.56 -13.81
C ALA A 301 8.17 19.39 -14.36
N GLU A 302 9.35 19.27 -13.73
CA GLU A 302 10.53 20.11 -13.98
C GLU A 302 10.17 21.60 -13.89
N LEU A 303 9.50 21.98 -12.81
CA LEU A 303 9.06 23.34 -12.55
C LEU A 303 9.46 23.78 -11.13
N GLU A 304 9.99 24.99 -11.02
CA GLU A 304 10.15 25.66 -9.74
C GLU A 304 8.84 26.34 -9.33
N GLN A 305 8.64 26.52 -8.02
CA GLN A 305 7.46 27.19 -7.46
C GLN A 305 7.23 28.58 -8.09
N ALA A 306 8.30 29.36 -8.26
CA ALA A 306 8.24 30.70 -8.85
C ALA A 306 7.78 30.69 -10.32
N ASP A 307 8.12 29.64 -11.08
CA ASP A 307 7.71 29.51 -12.48
C ASP A 307 6.22 29.17 -12.59
N LEU A 308 5.73 28.29 -11.71
CA LEU A 308 4.30 27.97 -11.63
C LEU A 308 3.48 29.23 -11.28
N GLU A 309 3.89 29.99 -10.27
CA GLU A 309 3.22 31.25 -9.89
C GLU A 309 3.23 32.29 -11.02
N LYS A 310 4.30 32.33 -11.82
CA LYS A 310 4.35 33.19 -13.01
C LYS A 310 3.35 32.74 -14.07
N LEU A 311 3.17 31.44 -14.27
CA LEU A 311 2.16 30.88 -15.19
C LEU A 311 0.73 31.15 -14.70
N ILE A 312 0.47 31.00 -13.39
CA ILE A 312 -0.84 31.32 -12.79
C ILE A 312 -1.16 32.81 -12.97
N ARG A 313 -0.20 33.71 -12.70
CA ARG A 313 -0.39 35.16 -12.93
C ARG A 313 -0.64 35.50 -14.40
N LYS A 314 0.11 34.89 -15.32
CA LYS A 314 -0.13 35.05 -16.77
C LYS A 314 -1.53 34.58 -17.17
N ARG A 315 -1.99 33.46 -16.61
CA ARG A 315 -3.33 32.92 -16.85
C ARG A 315 -4.42 33.86 -16.34
N ALA A 316 -4.26 34.41 -15.13
CA ALA A 316 -5.19 35.36 -14.55
C ALA A 316 -5.29 36.65 -15.40
N LEU A 317 -4.15 37.16 -15.88
CA LEU A 317 -4.12 38.30 -16.79
C LEU A 317 -4.81 37.99 -18.13
N ALA A 318 -4.57 36.80 -18.71
CA ALA A 318 -5.24 36.36 -19.92
C ALA A 318 -6.77 36.31 -19.75
N ARG A 319 -7.26 35.79 -18.61
CA ARG A 319 -8.71 35.79 -18.29
C ARG A 319 -9.25 37.21 -18.17
N LYS A 320 -8.55 38.11 -17.48
CA LYS A 320 -8.94 39.53 -17.33
C LYS A 320 -9.04 40.23 -18.70
N ASN A 321 -8.13 39.90 -19.62
CA ASN A 321 -8.11 40.43 -20.98
C ASN A 321 -9.04 39.69 -21.96
N LYS A 322 -9.85 38.73 -21.49
CA LYS A 322 -10.73 37.87 -22.30
C LYS A 322 -9.98 37.02 -23.35
N GLU A 323 -8.71 36.74 -23.12
CA GLU A 323 -7.86 35.89 -23.96
C GLU A 323 -7.98 34.41 -23.55
N PHE A 324 -9.19 33.84 -23.67
CA PHE A 324 -9.49 32.49 -23.17
C PHE A 324 -8.61 31.39 -23.77
N THR A 325 -8.29 31.47 -25.06
CA THR A 325 -7.41 30.50 -25.73
C THR A 325 -6.03 30.43 -25.09
N LYS A 326 -5.44 31.57 -24.71
CA LYS A 326 -4.15 31.60 -24.00
C LYS A 326 -4.26 31.04 -22.59
N SER A 327 -5.37 31.31 -21.90
CA SER A 327 -5.67 30.75 -20.59
C SER A 327 -5.75 29.22 -20.63
N ASP A 328 -6.44 28.68 -21.62
CA ASP A 328 -6.60 27.24 -21.83
C ASP A 328 -5.29 26.55 -22.23
N GLN A 329 -4.46 27.21 -23.06
CA GLN A 329 -3.13 26.70 -23.39
C GLN A 329 -2.23 26.57 -22.14
N ILE A 330 -2.27 27.55 -21.23
CA ILE A 330 -1.52 27.48 -19.96
C ILE A 330 -2.05 26.32 -19.11
N ARG A 331 -3.37 26.21 -18.95
CA ARG A 331 -3.99 25.12 -18.17
C ARG A 331 -3.65 23.75 -18.75
N ALA A 332 -3.76 23.57 -20.06
CA ALA A 332 -3.44 22.31 -20.73
C ALA A 332 -1.95 21.97 -20.63
N SER A 333 -1.05 22.96 -20.73
CA SER A 333 0.40 22.75 -20.58
C SER A 333 0.77 22.32 -19.17
N LEU A 334 0.11 22.87 -18.14
CA LEU A 334 0.34 22.45 -16.75
C LEU A 334 -0.23 21.05 -16.49
N MET A 335 -1.43 20.77 -17.01
CA MET A 335 -2.08 19.47 -16.87
C MET A 335 -1.27 18.34 -17.55
N ALA A 336 -0.67 18.63 -18.71
CA ALA A 336 0.23 17.70 -19.39
C ALA A 336 1.53 17.41 -18.59
N LYS A 337 1.87 18.29 -17.64
CA LYS A 337 2.98 18.12 -16.69
C LYS A 337 2.52 17.54 -15.34
N GLY A 338 1.26 17.15 -15.20
CA GLY A 338 0.71 16.61 -13.96
C GLY A 338 0.33 17.65 -12.91
N ILE A 339 0.04 18.89 -13.33
CA ILE A 339 -0.42 19.99 -12.47
C ILE A 339 -1.81 20.43 -12.90
N GLU A 340 -2.79 20.25 -12.03
CA GLU A 340 -4.15 20.74 -12.25
C GLU A 340 -4.39 22.03 -11.46
N LEU A 341 -4.97 23.04 -12.12
CA LEU A 341 -5.35 24.30 -11.46
C LEU A 341 -6.78 24.21 -10.93
N MET A 342 -6.99 24.71 -9.72
CA MET A 342 -8.28 24.77 -9.02
C MET A 342 -8.63 26.24 -8.73
N GLU A 343 -9.90 26.61 -8.91
CA GLU A 343 -10.37 27.96 -8.55
C GLU A 343 -11.04 27.91 -7.18
N LEU A 344 -10.53 28.69 -6.23
CA LEU A 344 -11.03 28.82 -4.86
C LEU A 344 -11.45 30.28 -4.66
N GLY A 345 -12.70 30.59 -5.04
CA GLY A 345 -13.18 31.97 -5.04
C GLY A 345 -12.40 32.83 -6.04
N ASP A 346 -11.73 33.87 -5.52
CA ASP A 346 -10.90 34.79 -6.31
C ASP A 346 -9.44 34.32 -6.46
N GLU A 347 -9.06 33.24 -5.78
CA GLU A 347 -7.71 32.68 -5.82
C GLU A 347 -7.64 31.43 -6.71
N THR A 348 -6.48 31.19 -7.33
CA THR A 348 -6.19 29.96 -8.06
C THR A 348 -5.16 29.16 -7.26
N ASP A 349 -5.56 27.99 -6.74
CA ASP A 349 -4.64 26.98 -6.22
C ASP A 349 -4.39 25.89 -7.28
N TRP A 350 -3.61 24.87 -6.93
CA TRP A 350 -3.28 23.77 -7.80
C TRP A 350 -3.06 22.48 -7.02
N ARG A 351 -3.21 21.34 -7.70
CA ARG A 351 -2.94 20.02 -7.14
C ARG A 351 -2.15 19.14 -8.12
N PRO A 352 -1.41 18.13 -7.62
CA PRO A 352 -0.91 17.05 -8.47
C PRO A 352 -2.05 16.32 -9.18
N CYS A 353 -1.83 15.89 -10.41
CA CYS A 353 -2.76 15.03 -11.15
C CYS A 353 -2.00 14.09 -12.09
N PRO A 354 -2.60 12.98 -12.55
CA PRO A 354 -2.01 12.16 -13.60
C PRO A 354 -1.84 12.99 -14.90
N PRO A 355 -0.64 13.02 -15.51
CA PRO A 355 -0.42 13.78 -16.72
C PRO A 355 -1.26 13.21 -17.86
N LEU A 356 -2.01 14.08 -18.52
CA LEU A 356 -2.79 13.73 -19.70
C LEU A 356 -1.95 13.93 -20.97
N PRO A 357 -1.99 12.99 -21.93
CA PRO A 357 -1.31 13.20 -23.20
C PRO A 357 -1.91 14.42 -23.93
N PRO A 358 -1.08 15.20 -24.65
CA PRO A 358 -1.57 16.34 -25.40
C PRO A 358 -2.61 15.89 -26.43
N ALA A 359 -3.68 16.68 -26.58
CA ALA A 359 -4.88 16.36 -27.37
C ALA A 359 -4.63 15.92 -28.84
N ASN A 360 -3.41 16.09 -29.38
CA ASN A 360 -3.02 15.67 -30.72
C ASN A 360 -2.44 14.25 -30.84
N GLN A 361 -2.41 13.43 -29.78
CA GLN A 361 -1.96 12.03 -29.86
C GLN A 361 -3.09 10.99 -29.71
N ALA A 362 -4.34 11.41 -29.67
CA ALA A 362 -5.49 10.49 -29.57
C ALA A 362 -5.86 9.76 -30.89
N ALA A 363 -5.06 9.86 -31.95
CA ALA A 363 -5.36 9.25 -33.25
C ALA A 363 -4.15 8.57 -33.90
N LYS A 364 -3.66 7.48 -33.29
CA LYS A 364 -3.08 6.36 -34.05
C LYS A 364 -3.57 5.06 -33.41
N SER A 365 -4.54 4.44 -34.07
CA SER A 365 -5.00 3.08 -33.77
C SER A 365 -3.83 2.10 -33.78
N PRO A 366 -3.63 1.28 -32.73
CA PRO A 366 -2.88 0.05 -32.89
C PRO A 366 -3.78 -0.95 -33.62
N SER A 367 -3.22 -1.55 -34.65
CA SER A 367 -3.78 -2.69 -35.38
C SER A 367 -4.26 -3.79 -34.44
N GLU A 368 -5.35 -4.42 -34.86
CA GLU A 368 -6.07 -5.54 -34.26
C GLU A 368 -5.16 -6.57 -33.57
N ASN A 369 -5.13 -6.54 -32.22
CA ASN A 369 -5.04 -7.70 -31.33
C ASN A 369 -5.11 -7.27 -29.84
N VAL A 370 -6.09 -6.44 -29.50
CA VAL A 370 -6.49 -6.20 -28.10
C VAL A 370 -7.94 -6.59 -27.97
N CYS A 371 -8.18 -7.89 -27.77
CA CYS A 371 -9.51 -8.38 -27.41
C CYS A 371 -9.63 -8.40 -25.88
N SER A 372 -10.57 -7.57 -25.40
CA SER A 372 -11.23 -7.57 -24.09
C SER A 372 -10.40 -7.37 -22.81
N VAL A 373 -10.12 -6.11 -22.49
CA VAL A 373 -10.42 -5.61 -21.12
C VAL A 373 -11.38 -4.45 -21.30
N ALA A 374 -12.65 -4.81 -21.50
CA ALA A 374 -13.73 -3.86 -21.46
C ALA A 374 -13.74 -3.21 -20.07
N VAL A 375 -13.86 -1.88 -20.08
CA VAL A 375 -14.31 -1.06 -18.97
C VAL A 375 -15.65 -1.65 -18.51
N HIS A 376 -15.63 -2.54 -17.53
CA HIS A 376 -16.75 -2.79 -16.65
C HIS A 376 -16.60 -1.83 -15.48
N VAL A 377 -17.04 -0.59 -15.71
CA VAL A 377 -17.64 0.21 -14.63
C VAL A 377 -18.92 -0.52 -14.27
N GLN A 378 -18.81 -1.56 -13.44
CA GLN A 378 -19.93 -1.94 -12.62
C GLN A 378 -20.05 -0.85 -11.57
N GLN A 379 -21.01 0.04 -11.77
CA GLN A 379 -21.71 0.68 -10.68
C GLN A 379 -22.33 -0.43 -9.82
N GLN A 380 -21.53 -1.03 -8.94
CA GLN A 380 -22.05 -1.69 -7.76
C GLN A 380 -22.07 -0.62 -6.67
N PRO A 381 -23.22 -0.39 -6.00
CA PRO A 381 -23.22 0.44 -4.81
C PRO A 381 -22.18 -0.13 -3.85
N LEU A 382 -21.43 0.76 -3.19
CA LEU A 382 -20.70 0.42 -1.97
C LEU A 382 -21.72 -0.11 -0.97
N ILE A 383 -21.99 -1.42 -1.03
CA ILE A 383 -22.50 -2.16 0.10
C ILE A 383 -21.24 -2.54 0.86
N LEU A 384 -20.85 -1.63 1.75
CA LEU A 384 -19.94 -1.92 2.85
C LEU A 384 -20.46 -3.20 3.54
N PRO A 385 -19.64 -4.27 3.67
CA PRO A 385 -19.83 -5.25 4.73
C PRO A 385 -19.29 -4.70 6.05
#